data_AF-A0A4Q6BPJ1-F1
#
_entry.id   AF-A0A4Q6BPJ1-F1
#
_cell.length_a   1.000
_cell.length_b   1.000
_cell.length_c   1.000
_cell.angle_alpha   90.00
_cell.angle_beta   90.00
_cell.angle_gamma   90.00
#
_symmetry.space_group_name_H-M   'P 1'
#
loop_
_entity.id
_entity.type
_entity.pdbx_description
1 polymer ?
#
loop_
_entity_poly.entity_id
_entity_poly.type
_entity_poly.pdbx_seq_one_letter_code
_entity_poly.pdbx_strand_id
1 'polypeptide(L)'
;MNAVPSSTKQLKLRLEILSFVESNTGLKISTATEDLVRLEQEVDGKAIQIETSKLDAVLFRSDTEGREFIQVNFSSGHKILITENLIGFKPVAPKGLDSTRIPKVVTTPDILSVFEAIQDTLHGESPATEEPTDIMILRKVYEAVLAGGEAVGFDLAKERSWIARIPAYTSTTAS
;
A
#
# COMPACT_ATOMS: atom_id res chain seq x y z
N MET A 1 15.31 -6.91 20.38
CA MET A 1 13.90 -6.60 20.66
C MET A 1 13.20 -7.93 20.90
N ASN A 2 12.58 -8.13 22.06
CA ASN A 2 11.87 -9.38 22.35
C ASN A 2 10.51 -9.35 21.65
N ALA A 3 10.21 -10.35 20.82
CA ALA A 3 8.90 -10.48 20.18
C ALA A 3 7.83 -10.64 21.28
N VAL A 4 6.76 -9.85 21.20
CA VAL A 4 5.61 -10.01 22.09
C VAL A 4 4.81 -11.21 21.57
N PRO A 5 4.63 -12.28 22.38
CA PRO A 5 3.93 -13.47 21.92
C PRO A 5 2.47 -13.14 21.60
N SER A 6 1.98 -13.74 20.52
CA SER A 6 0.61 -13.54 20.04
C SER A 6 -0.43 -14.15 21.00
N SER A 7 -1.50 -13.42 21.27
CA SER A 7 -2.62 -13.90 22.09
C SER A 7 -3.49 -14.93 21.34
N THR A 8 -4.30 -15.72 22.06
CA THR A 8 -5.28 -16.63 21.44
C THR A 8 -6.24 -15.92 20.48
N LYS A 9 -6.63 -14.66 20.78
CA LYS A 9 -7.44 -13.83 19.86
C LYS A 9 -6.69 -13.63 18.54
N GLN A 10 -5.44 -13.21 18.61
CA GLN A 10 -4.62 -12.91 17.42
C GLN A 10 -4.33 -14.15 16.57
N LEU A 11 -4.08 -15.30 17.22
CA LEU A 11 -3.91 -16.57 16.52
C LEU A 11 -5.18 -16.97 15.75
N LYS A 12 -6.38 -16.71 16.30
CA LYS A 12 -7.65 -16.93 15.57
C LYS A 12 -7.80 -16.01 14.36
N LEU A 13 -7.55 -14.71 14.53
CA LEU A 13 -7.59 -13.74 13.42
C LEU A 13 -6.61 -14.10 12.31
N ARG A 14 -5.41 -14.56 12.67
CA ARG A 14 -4.43 -15.09 11.71
C ARG A 14 -5.01 -16.26 10.91
N LEU A 15 -5.66 -17.21 11.56
CA LEU A 15 -6.27 -18.35 10.85
C LEU A 15 -7.36 -17.89 9.87
N GLU A 16 -8.16 -16.88 10.23
CA GLU A 16 -9.17 -16.30 9.32
C GLU A 16 -8.52 -15.72 8.05
N ILE A 17 -7.38 -15.02 8.19
CA ILE A 17 -6.62 -14.51 7.04
C ILE A 17 -6.11 -15.66 6.17
N LEU A 18 -5.49 -16.69 6.78
CA LEU A 18 -4.95 -17.83 6.04
C LEU A 18 -6.06 -18.58 5.29
N SER A 19 -7.18 -18.87 5.95
CA SER A 19 -8.31 -19.56 5.32
C SER A 19 -8.89 -18.78 4.14
N PHE A 20 -8.98 -17.44 4.25
CA PHE A 20 -9.40 -16.62 3.12
C PHE A 20 -8.39 -16.66 1.97
N VAL A 21 -7.08 -16.59 2.26
CA VAL A 21 -6.07 -16.62 1.20
C VAL A 21 -5.99 -18.00 0.53
N GLU A 22 -6.10 -19.09 1.29
CA GLU A 22 -6.08 -20.47 0.76
C GLU A 22 -7.25 -20.78 -0.19
N SER A 23 -8.39 -20.08 -0.05
CA SER A 23 -9.54 -20.23 -0.94
C SER A 23 -9.44 -19.43 -2.24
N ASN A 24 -8.38 -18.63 -2.41
CA ASN A 24 -8.18 -17.74 -3.55
C ASN A 24 -6.85 -18.05 -4.27
N THR A 25 -6.76 -17.80 -5.57
CA THR A 25 -5.57 -18.16 -6.37
C THR A 25 -4.60 -17.01 -6.57
N GLY A 26 -5.07 -15.76 -6.53
CA GLY A 26 -4.24 -14.58 -6.84
C GLY A 26 -3.26 -14.17 -5.73
N LEU A 27 -3.35 -14.78 -4.54
CA LEU A 27 -2.49 -14.54 -3.40
C LEU A 27 -1.84 -15.84 -2.92
N LYS A 28 -0.55 -15.78 -2.60
CA LYS A 28 0.23 -16.91 -2.06
C LYS A 28 0.66 -16.65 -0.63
N ILE A 29 0.53 -17.67 0.22
CA ILE A 29 1.15 -17.68 1.53
C ILE A 29 2.60 -18.13 1.36
N SER A 30 3.56 -17.20 1.40
CA SER A 30 4.99 -17.51 1.29
C SER A 30 5.61 -17.87 2.64
N THR A 31 5.03 -17.42 3.75
CA THR A 31 5.45 -17.79 5.11
C THR A 31 4.27 -17.69 6.06
N ALA A 32 4.09 -18.68 6.93
CA ALA A 32 3.08 -18.64 7.98
C ALA A 32 3.62 -19.27 9.28
N THR A 33 4.19 -18.45 10.15
CA THR A 33 4.54 -18.83 11.54
C THR A 33 3.48 -18.30 12.50
N GLU A 34 3.56 -18.62 13.79
CA GLU A 34 2.63 -18.06 14.79
C GLU A 34 2.68 -16.53 14.86
N ASP A 35 3.88 -15.96 14.69
CA ASP A 35 4.11 -14.52 14.84
C ASP A 35 4.02 -13.72 13.54
N LEU A 36 4.16 -14.38 12.39
CA LEU A 36 4.26 -13.70 11.11
C LEU A 36 3.52 -14.45 10.00
N VAL A 37 2.76 -13.71 9.21
CA VAL A 37 2.23 -14.14 7.92
C VAL A 37 2.82 -13.27 6.82
N ARG A 38 3.36 -13.90 5.77
CA ARG A 38 3.81 -13.23 4.55
C ARG A 38 2.93 -13.67 3.40
N LEU A 39 2.27 -12.70 2.78
CA LEU A 39 1.42 -12.89 1.61
C LEU A 39 2.09 -12.27 0.40
N GLU A 40 2.07 -12.95 -0.74
CA GLU A 40 2.61 -12.50 -2.01
C GLU A 40 1.50 -12.42 -3.07
N GLN A 41 1.45 -11.32 -3.81
CA GLN A 41 0.50 -11.08 -4.90
C GLN A 41 1.06 -11.67 -6.19
N GLU A 42 0.32 -12.56 -6.86
CA GLU A 42 0.78 -13.16 -8.12
C GLU A 42 0.91 -12.13 -9.25
N VAL A 43 0.07 -11.09 -9.24
CA VAL A 43 -0.01 -10.10 -10.33
C VAL A 43 1.27 -9.27 -10.52
N ASP A 44 2.00 -8.99 -9.43
CA ASP A 44 3.18 -8.11 -9.45
C ASP A 44 4.35 -8.62 -8.59
N GLY A 45 4.20 -9.79 -7.96
CA GLY A 45 5.20 -10.38 -7.06
C GLY A 45 5.42 -9.60 -5.77
N LYS A 46 4.56 -8.65 -5.43
CA LYS A 46 4.70 -7.85 -4.21
C LYS A 46 4.25 -8.62 -2.99
N ALA A 47 4.95 -8.42 -1.89
CA ALA A 47 4.66 -9.11 -0.65
C ALA A 47 4.44 -8.14 0.51
N ILE A 48 3.48 -8.51 1.35
CA ILE A 48 3.18 -7.85 2.62
C ILE A 48 3.54 -8.79 3.78
N GLN A 49 4.10 -8.22 4.83
CA GLN A 49 4.36 -8.89 6.10
C GLN A 49 3.38 -8.42 7.17
N ILE A 50 2.62 -9.37 7.70
CA ILE A 50 1.61 -9.17 8.73
C ILE A 50 2.12 -9.81 10.02
N GLU A 51 2.43 -9.00 11.01
CA GLU A 51 2.73 -9.48 12.36
C GLU A 51 1.44 -9.85 13.08
N THR A 52 1.34 -11.11 13.53
CA THR A 52 0.14 -11.62 14.22
C THR A 52 -0.16 -10.83 15.49
N SER A 53 0.88 -10.42 16.22
CA SER A 53 0.77 -9.59 17.43
C SER A 53 0.20 -8.20 17.18
N LYS A 54 0.14 -7.74 15.92
CA LYS A 54 -0.44 -6.44 15.54
C LYS A 54 -1.90 -6.53 15.10
N LEU A 55 -2.45 -7.74 14.92
CA LEU A 55 -3.85 -7.94 14.51
C LEU A 55 -4.83 -7.49 15.61
N ASP A 56 -5.85 -6.74 15.22
CA ASP A 56 -6.94 -6.33 16.10
C ASP A 56 -8.30 -6.97 15.72
N ALA A 57 -8.64 -6.99 14.43
CA ALA A 57 -9.86 -7.63 13.93
C ALA A 57 -9.75 -8.00 12.45
N VAL A 58 -10.49 -9.02 12.02
CA VAL A 58 -10.67 -9.42 10.62
C VAL A 58 -12.17 -9.45 10.35
N LEU A 59 -12.60 -8.79 9.28
CA LEU A 59 -14.01 -8.62 8.94
C LEU A 59 -14.26 -9.10 7.52
N PHE A 60 -15.12 -10.11 7.36
CA PHE A 60 -15.58 -10.58 6.07
C PHE A 60 -16.62 -9.63 5.49
N ARG A 61 -16.44 -9.25 4.23
CA ARG A 61 -17.26 -8.27 3.51
C ARG A 61 -17.47 -8.74 2.06
N SER A 62 -18.44 -8.14 1.41
CA SER A 62 -18.64 -8.24 -0.03
C SER A 62 -18.77 -6.84 -0.61
N ASP A 63 -18.26 -6.64 -1.82
CA ASP A 63 -18.46 -5.39 -2.54
C ASP A 63 -19.88 -5.30 -3.14
N THR A 64 -20.17 -4.22 -3.87
CA THR A 64 -21.48 -4.02 -4.52
C THR A 64 -21.80 -5.04 -5.61
N GLU A 65 -20.80 -5.77 -6.09
CA GLU A 65 -20.91 -6.82 -7.10
C GLU A 65 -20.97 -8.22 -6.47
N GLY A 66 -20.93 -8.31 -5.14
CA GLY A 66 -20.97 -9.56 -4.38
C GLY A 66 -19.61 -10.25 -4.25
N ARG A 67 -18.51 -9.64 -4.71
CA ARG A 67 -17.17 -10.21 -4.57
C ARG A 67 -16.70 -10.10 -3.12
N GLU A 68 -16.25 -11.22 -2.57
CA GLU A 68 -15.82 -11.28 -1.19
C GLU A 68 -14.41 -10.70 -0.99
N PHE A 69 -14.23 -10.03 0.14
CA PHE A 69 -12.93 -9.56 0.61
C PHE A 69 -12.91 -9.53 2.14
N ILE A 70 -11.71 -9.59 2.73
CA ILE A 70 -11.54 -9.38 4.17
C ILE A 70 -10.90 -8.03 4.44
N GLN A 71 -11.41 -7.33 5.44
CA GLN A 71 -10.75 -6.15 6.01
C GLN A 71 -9.97 -6.59 7.25
N VAL A 72 -8.66 -6.39 7.23
CA VAL A 72 -7.77 -6.65 8.37
C VAL A 72 -7.47 -5.32 9.05
N ASN A 73 -7.83 -5.22 10.33
CA ASN A 73 -7.55 -4.06 11.18
C ASN A 73 -6.35 -4.35 12.07
N PHE A 74 -5.43 -3.40 12.14
CA PHE A 74 -4.27 -3.45 13.01
C PHE A 74 -4.49 -2.61 14.27
N SER A 75 -3.85 -3.03 15.35
CA SER A 75 -3.80 -2.29 16.63
C SER A 75 -3.21 -0.88 16.51
N SER A 76 -2.44 -0.61 15.45
CA SER A 76 -1.91 0.73 15.10
C SER A 76 -2.98 1.68 14.51
N GLY A 77 -4.18 1.18 14.22
CA GLY A 77 -5.24 1.91 13.53
C GLY A 77 -5.19 1.82 12.00
N HIS A 78 -4.13 1.25 11.44
CA HIS A 78 -4.05 0.95 10.01
C HIS A 78 -5.00 -0.19 9.63
N LYS A 79 -5.32 -0.26 8.34
CA LYS A 79 -6.21 -1.27 7.77
C LYS A 79 -5.73 -1.68 6.38
N ILE A 80 -5.91 -2.94 6.05
CA ILE A 80 -5.77 -3.45 4.68
C ILE A 80 -7.05 -4.17 4.26
N LEU A 81 -7.28 -4.22 2.95
CA LEU A 81 -8.33 -4.99 2.30
C LEU A 81 -7.67 -6.08 1.49
N ILE A 82 -7.96 -7.34 1.80
CA ILE A 82 -7.42 -8.49 1.06
C ILE A 82 -8.57 -9.01 0.19
N THR A 83 -8.40 -8.92 -1.13
CA THR A 83 -9.31 -9.49 -2.13
C THR A 83 -8.71 -10.79 -2.67
N GLU A 84 -9.37 -11.39 -3.67
CA GLU A 84 -8.84 -12.58 -4.37
C GLU A 84 -7.43 -12.36 -4.97
N ASN A 85 -7.16 -11.16 -5.48
CA ASN A 85 -5.97 -10.89 -6.31
C ASN A 85 -5.06 -9.80 -5.76
N LEU A 86 -5.59 -8.89 -4.94
CA LEU A 86 -4.91 -7.65 -4.56
C LEU A 86 -5.07 -7.38 -3.08
N ILE A 87 -4.10 -6.65 -2.54
CA ILE A 87 -4.15 -6.13 -1.18
C ILE A 87 -4.20 -4.61 -1.26
N GLY A 88 -5.35 -4.06 -0.89
CA GLY A 88 -5.60 -2.62 -0.82
C GLY A 88 -5.19 -2.04 0.54
N PHE A 89 -4.66 -0.82 0.53
CA PHE A 89 -4.26 -0.09 1.73
C PHE A 89 -4.55 1.40 1.57
N LYS A 90 -4.48 2.14 2.69
CA LYS A 90 -4.71 3.58 2.69
C LYS A 90 -3.37 4.34 2.55
N PRO A 91 -3.22 5.26 1.58
CA PRO A 91 -2.06 6.14 1.52
C PRO A 91 -1.93 7.02 2.77
N VAL A 92 -0.69 7.37 3.14
CA VAL A 92 -0.43 8.33 4.22
C VAL A 92 -0.41 9.73 3.62
N ALA A 93 -1.44 10.54 3.91
CA ALA A 93 -1.54 11.89 3.37
C ALA A 93 -0.34 12.77 3.80
N PRO A 94 0.46 13.29 2.86
CA PRO A 94 1.57 14.17 3.18
C PRO A 94 1.05 15.55 3.59
N LYS A 95 1.80 16.24 4.45
CA LYS A 95 1.44 17.61 4.87
C LYS A 95 1.40 18.53 3.63
N GLY A 96 0.31 19.28 3.48
CA GLY A 96 0.16 20.24 2.39
C GLY A 96 -0.15 19.62 1.02
N LEU A 97 -0.78 18.44 0.98
CA LEU A 97 -1.49 17.93 -0.18
C LEU A 97 -2.99 17.91 0.14
N ASP A 98 -3.82 18.33 -0.81
CA ASP A 98 -5.26 18.24 -0.67
C ASP A 98 -5.68 16.76 -0.60
N SER A 99 -6.32 16.38 0.51
CA SER A 99 -6.80 15.02 0.75
C SER A 99 -7.82 14.53 -0.29
N THR A 100 -8.46 15.44 -1.04
CA THR A 100 -9.37 15.07 -2.14
C THR A 100 -8.63 14.50 -3.36
N ARG A 101 -7.34 14.81 -3.51
CA ARG A 101 -6.48 14.34 -4.61
C ARG A 101 -5.83 12.99 -4.35
N ILE A 102 -6.00 12.43 -3.15
CA ILE A 102 -5.42 11.14 -2.77
C ILE A 102 -6.54 10.09 -2.77
N PRO A 103 -6.39 8.98 -3.50
CA PRO A 103 -7.35 7.89 -3.43
C PRO A 103 -7.49 7.37 -2.00
N LYS A 104 -8.72 7.01 -1.61
CA LYS A 104 -9.01 6.53 -0.25
C LYS A 104 -8.38 5.16 0.05
N VAL A 105 -8.26 4.35 -0.99
CA VAL A 105 -7.65 3.02 -1.00
C VAL A 105 -6.90 2.89 -2.30
N VAL A 106 -5.70 2.31 -2.24
CA VAL A 106 -4.83 2.01 -3.37
C VAL A 106 -4.25 0.60 -3.21
N THR A 107 -3.67 0.07 -4.26
CA THR A 107 -3.02 -1.23 -4.38
C THR A 107 -1.59 -1.06 -4.91
N THR A 108 -0.80 -2.12 -4.91
CA THR A 108 0.57 -2.07 -5.42
C THR A 108 0.67 -1.75 -6.92
N PRO A 109 -0.24 -2.19 -7.82
CA PRO A 109 -0.27 -1.69 -9.20
C PRO A 109 -0.43 -0.17 -9.32
N ASP A 110 -1.19 0.47 -8.42
CA ASP A 110 -1.38 1.93 -8.45
C ASP A 110 -0.06 2.69 -8.26
N ILE A 111 0.94 2.09 -7.60
CA ILE A 111 2.29 2.67 -7.47
C ILE A 111 2.93 2.82 -8.84
N LEU A 112 2.83 1.78 -9.68
CA LEU A 112 3.37 1.80 -11.04
C LEU A 112 2.65 2.82 -11.89
N SER A 113 1.31 2.85 -11.84
CA SER A 113 0.51 3.81 -12.61
C SER A 113 0.81 5.26 -12.25
N VAL A 114 1.01 5.58 -10.96
CA VAL A 114 1.43 6.93 -10.55
C VAL A 114 2.84 7.25 -11.04
N PHE A 115 3.77 6.29 -11.01
CA PHE A 115 5.12 6.49 -11.53
C PHE A 115 5.15 6.71 -13.04
N GLU A 116 4.37 5.94 -13.80
CA GLU A 116 4.21 6.08 -15.24
C GLU A 116 3.64 7.47 -15.59
N ALA A 117 2.59 7.92 -14.88
CA ALA A 117 2.05 9.26 -15.06
C ALA A 117 3.11 10.35 -14.84
N ILE A 118 4.01 10.19 -13.87
CA ILE A 118 5.14 11.12 -13.67
C ILE A 118 6.10 11.11 -14.86
N GLN A 119 6.41 9.93 -15.41
CA GLN A 119 7.26 9.83 -16.59
C GLN A 119 6.59 10.48 -17.80
N ASP A 120 5.30 10.24 -18.02
CA ASP A 120 4.57 10.82 -19.14
C ASP A 120 4.53 12.35 -19.06
N THR A 121 4.31 12.91 -17.86
CA THR A 121 4.40 14.36 -17.63
C THR A 121 5.81 14.89 -17.92
N LEU A 122 6.86 14.20 -17.47
CA LEU A 122 8.25 14.64 -17.72
C LEU A 122 8.66 14.62 -19.21
N HIS A 123 8.06 13.74 -20.02
CA HIS A 123 8.38 13.58 -21.44
C HIS A 123 7.34 14.22 -22.37
N GLY A 124 6.27 14.81 -21.83
CA GLY A 124 5.21 15.44 -22.62
C GLY A 124 5.66 16.71 -23.32
N GLU A 125 5.23 16.91 -24.57
CA GLU A 125 5.48 18.12 -25.37
C GLU A 125 4.57 19.32 -24.98
N SER A 126 4.22 19.45 -23.70
CA SER A 126 3.28 20.49 -23.24
C SER A 126 4.00 21.80 -22.88
N PRO A 127 3.41 22.99 -23.16
CA PRO A 127 4.03 24.27 -22.83
C PRO A 127 4.26 24.43 -21.32
N ALA A 128 5.48 24.83 -20.97
CA ALA A 128 6.14 24.77 -19.66
C ALA A 128 5.49 25.49 -18.46
N THR A 129 4.25 25.98 -18.55
CA THR A 129 3.65 26.85 -17.53
C THR A 129 2.83 26.12 -16.44
N GLU A 130 2.36 24.89 -16.67
CA GLU A 130 1.56 24.11 -15.68
C GLU A 130 2.27 22.82 -15.20
N GLU A 131 3.18 22.28 -16.01
CA GLU A 131 4.00 21.08 -15.78
C GLU A 131 4.67 20.98 -14.39
N PRO A 132 5.28 22.05 -13.82
CA PRO A 132 6.01 21.92 -12.55
C PRO A 132 5.09 21.60 -11.37
N THR A 133 3.84 22.08 -11.40
CA THR A 133 2.89 21.90 -10.30
C THR A 133 2.35 20.48 -10.27
N ASP A 134 2.04 19.92 -11.44
CA ASP A 134 1.50 18.57 -11.56
C ASP A 134 2.53 17.50 -11.22
N ILE A 135 3.79 17.66 -11.64
CA ILE A 135 4.90 16.78 -11.21
C ILE A 135 5.04 16.79 -9.68
N MET A 136 4.94 17.96 -9.04
CA MET A 136 5.01 18.06 -7.58
C MET A 136 3.83 17.36 -6.89
N ILE A 137 2.62 17.46 -7.47
CA ILE A 137 1.43 16.77 -6.94
C ILE A 137 1.61 15.26 -7.08
N LEU A 138 1.94 14.78 -8.28
CA LEU A 138 2.14 13.35 -8.54
C LEU A 138 3.26 12.77 -7.67
N ARG A 139 4.36 13.50 -7.47
CA ARG A 139 5.42 13.12 -6.53
C ARG A 139 4.88 12.95 -5.11
N LYS A 140 4.09 13.91 -4.61
CA LYS A 140 3.50 13.82 -3.27
C LYS A 140 2.50 12.64 -3.18
N VAL A 141 1.73 12.37 -4.23
CA VAL A 141 0.85 11.20 -4.29
C VAL A 141 1.68 9.91 -4.23
N TYR A 142 2.75 9.82 -5.01
CA TYR A 142 3.66 8.68 -5.01
C TYR A 142 4.26 8.44 -3.62
N GLU A 143 4.79 9.49 -2.97
CA GLU A 143 5.29 9.45 -1.60
C GLU A 143 4.23 8.96 -0.60
N ALA A 144 2.98 9.43 -0.75
CA ALA A 144 1.85 9.06 0.10
C ALA A 144 1.52 7.57 0.00
N VAL A 145 1.49 7.05 -1.24
CA VAL A 145 1.21 5.64 -1.51
C VAL A 145 2.34 4.77 -0.95
N LEU A 146 3.60 5.11 -1.21
CA LEU A 146 4.74 4.35 -0.67
C LEU A 146 4.72 4.30 0.86
N ALA A 147 4.53 5.45 1.52
CA ALA A 147 4.47 5.52 2.97
C ALA A 147 3.30 4.70 3.54
N GLY A 148 2.14 4.70 2.86
CA GLY A 148 0.99 3.87 3.25
C GLY A 148 1.26 2.38 3.13
N GLY A 149 1.87 1.94 2.03
CA GLY A 149 2.19 0.53 1.80
C GLY A 149 3.21 0.00 2.81
N GLU A 150 4.27 0.76 3.06
CA GLU A 150 5.28 0.39 4.06
C GLU A 150 4.72 0.37 5.48
N ALA A 151 3.83 1.31 5.83
CA ALA A 151 3.20 1.35 7.15
C ALA A 151 2.35 0.11 7.45
N VAL A 152 1.84 -0.57 6.42
CA VAL A 152 1.09 -1.83 6.58
C VAL A 152 1.95 -3.08 6.35
N GLY A 153 3.22 -2.92 5.99
CA GLY A 153 4.19 -4.02 5.90
C GLY A 153 4.55 -4.48 4.49
N PHE A 154 4.25 -3.70 3.44
CA PHE A 154 4.79 -3.99 2.10
C PHE A 154 6.28 -3.71 1.99
N ASP A 155 6.99 -4.56 1.26
CA ASP A 155 8.36 -4.27 0.82
C ASP A 155 8.35 -3.45 -0.48
N LEU A 156 8.56 -2.14 -0.33
CA LEU A 156 8.58 -1.15 -1.42
C LEU A 156 9.95 -0.49 -1.60
N ALA A 157 11.03 -1.13 -1.13
CA ALA A 157 12.37 -0.54 -1.17
C ALA A 157 12.82 -0.17 -2.59
N LYS A 158 12.44 -1.00 -3.59
CA LYS A 158 12.73 -0.76 -5.00
C LYS A 158 12.00 0.48 -5.51
N GLU A 159 10.70 0.59 -5.27
CA GLU A 159 9.86 1.72 -5.69
C GLU A 159 10.30 3.01 -5.00
N ARG A 160 10.63 2.92 -3.70
CA ARG A 160 11.22 4.03 -2.95
C ARG A 160 12.50 4.54 -3.59
N SER A 161 13.33 3.68 -4.19
CA SER A 161 14.55 4.13 -4.89
C SER A 161 14.26 4.96 -6.14
N TRP A 162 13.08 4.81 -6.75
CA TRP A 162 12.72 5.54 -7.97
C TRP A 162 12.41 7.01 -7.70
N ILE A 163 12.09 7.37 -6.45
CA ILE A 163 11.83 8.75 -6.09
C ILE A 163 13.02 9.67 -6.35
N ALA A 164 14.24 9.13 -6.27
CA ALA A 164 15.47 9.86 -6.56
C ALA A 164 15.58 10.26 -8.03
N ARG A 165 14.80 9.62 -8.92
CA ARG A 165 14.74 9.92 -10.36
C ARG A 165 13.69 10.98 -10.70
N ILE A 166 12.88 11.39 -9.73
CA ILE A 166 11.87 12.44 -9.91
C ILE A 166 12.51 13.78 -9.54
N PRO A 167 12.48 14.80 -10.42
CA PRO A 167 13.01 16.12 -10.12
C PRO A 167 12.46 16.67 -8.80
N ALA A 168 13.36 17.10 -7.92
CA ALA A 168 12.98 17.89 -6.75
C ALA A 168 13.05 19.35 -7.18
N TYR A 169 11.89 19.97 -7.44
CA TYR A 169 11.87 21.42 -7.63
C TYR A 169 12.10 22.07 -6.27
N THR A 170 13.36 22.42 -6.01
CA THR A 170 13.71 23.36 -4.96
C THR A 170 13.32 24.75 -5.44
N SER A 171 12.43 25.41 -4.70
CA SER A 171 12.22 26.83 -4.89
C SER A 171 13.53 27.54 -4.59
N THR A 172 14.26 27.92 -5.64
CA THR A 172 15.32 28.92 -5.53
C THR A 172 14.66 30.19 -5.01
N THR A 173 14.75 30.41 -3.71
CA THR A 173 14.55 31.72 -3.10
C THR A 173 15.76 32.54 -3.55
N ALA A 174 15.60 33.22 -4.69
CA ALA A 174 16.50 34.28 -5.09
C ALA A 174 16.46 35.32 -3.96
N SER A 175 17.62 35.45 -3.29
CA SER A 175 17.90 36.47 -2.28
C SER A 175 18.11 37.83 -2.93
#